data_AF-M0AUE5-F1
#
_entry.id   AF-M0AUE5-F1
#
_cell.length_a   1.000
_cell.length_b   1.000
_cell.length_c   1.000
_cell.angle_alpha   90.00
_cell.angle_beta   90.00
_cell.angle_gamma   90.00
#
_symmetry.space_group_name_H-M   'P 1'
#
loop_
_entity.id
_entity.type
_entity.pdbx_description
1 polymer ?
#
loop_
_entity_poly.entity_id
_entity_poly.type
_entity_poly.pdbx_seq_one_letter_code
_entity_poly.pdbx_strand_id
1 'polypeptide(L)'
;MGHRALVAYRRPDRLYDLRYSHWGGTDLTLADEITAETPLADGTVSSELLADSIARDRILTAHLDPCVHEALFLADPATGYTVSSYHVCWLEWGDGHGDERGAIVEPDPHDGTAIRTWFRATKTTLTDIIEMGVLARPAAQAYLEARVCEEYGGIVYTHLGSEQQASHDARAPSGSVAASSTTDTTDTTDTTDAFDTDNWPSERTSRFDAGDDREP
;
A
#
# COMPACT_ATOMS: atom_id res chain seq x y z
N MET A 1 5.22 -8.37 -14.50
CA MET A 1 4.19 -8.10 -13.47
C MET A 1 3.88 -6.62 -13.58
N GLY A 2 2.60 -6.23 -13.71
CA GLY A 2 2.23 -4.81 -13.76
C GLY A 2 2.35 -4.18 -12.38
N HIS A 3 2.91 -2.98 -12.31
CA HIS A 3 3.18 -2.27 -11.07
C HIS A 3 2.06 -1.27 -10.83
N ARG A 4 1.27 -1.49 -9.78
CA ARG A 4 0.05 -0.74 -9.51
C ARG A 4 0.41 0.58 -8.84
N ALA A 5 0.17 1.69 -9.53
CA ALA A 5 0.50 3.01 -9.04
C ALA A 5 -0.72 3.93 -9.01
N LEU A 6 -0.75 4.82 -8.01
CA LEU A 6 -1.66 5.96 -8.00
C LEU A 6 -0.94 7.20 -8.50
N VAL A 7 -1.63 7.95 -9.36
CA VAL A 7 -1.15 9.22 -9.89
C VAL A 7 -2.17 10.30 -9.52
N ALA A 8 -1.72 11.30 -8.78
CA ALA A 8 -2.55 12.39 -8.32
C ALA A 8 -2.08 13.70 -8.98
N TYR A 9 -2.95 14.31 -9.78
CA TYR A 9 -2.69 15.58 -10.45
C TYR A 9 -3.21 16.73 -9.61
N ARG A 10 -2.31 17.64 -9.23
CA ARG A 10 -2.68 18.80 -8.43
C ARG A 10 -3.51 19.79 -9.25
N ARG A 11 -4.56 20.27 -8.63
CA ARG A 11 -5.45 21.31 -9.15
C ARG A 11 -5.05 22.69 -8.61
N PRO A 12 -5.53 23.79 -9.22
CA PRO A 12 -5.29 25.15 -8.73
C PRO A 12 -5.80 25.42 -7.30
N ASP A 13 -6.83 24.69 -6.87
CA ASP A 13 -7.41 24.75 -5.51
C ASP A 13 -6.60 23.98 -4.46
N ARG A 14 -5.45 23.39 -4.86
CA ARG A 14 -4.56 22.53 -4.06
C ARG A 14 -5.12 21.15 -3.72
N LEU A 15 -6.24 20.77 -4.31
CA LEU A 15 -6.77 19.40 -4.26
C LEU A 15 -6.18 18.59 -5.41
N TYR A 16 -6.49 17.30 -5.45
CA TYR A 16 -5.94 16.37 -6.43
C TYR A 16 -7.03 15.63 -7.18
N ASP A 17 -6.78 15.39 -8.46
CA ASP A 17 -7.54 14.45 -9.28
C ASP A 17 -6.73 13.16 -9.38
N LEU A 18 -7.33 12.04 -8.96
CA LEU A 18 -6.67 10.76 -8.77
C LEU A 18 -6.93 9.84 -9.96
N ARG A 19 -5.87 9.18 -10.43
CA ARG A 19 -5.87 8.26 -11.57
C ARG A 19 -5.05 7.03 -11.23
N TYR A 20 -5.35 5.96 -11.95
CA TYR A 20 -4.64 4.69 -11.86
C TYR A 20 -3.58 4.57 -12.95
N SER A 21 -2.46 3.92 -12.64
CA SER A 21 -1.55 3.36 -13.65
C SER A 21 -1.21 1.91 -13.33
N HIS A 22 -1.16 1.09 -14.38
CA HIS A 22 -0.77 -0.32 -14.29
C HIS A 22 0.74 -0.54 -14.47
N TRP A 23 1.50 0.52 -14.75
CA TRP A 23 2.92 0.47 -15.04
C TRP A 23 3.68 1.60 -14.32
N GLY A 24 5.01 1.48 -14.29
CA GLY A 24 5.89 2.53 -13.77
C GLY A 24 6.01 2.62 -12.24
N GLY A 25 5.32 1.76 -11.48
CA GLY A 25 5.41 1.73 -10.02
C GLY A 25 6.73 1.17 -9.47
N THR A 26 7.38 0.22 -10.16
CA THR A 26 8.58 -0.42 -9.59
C THR A 26 9.81 0.48 -9.60
N ASP A 27 10.20 1.04 -10.73
CA ASP A 27 11.42 1.87 -10.82
C ASP A 27 11.11 3.37 -10.84
N LEU A 28 9.88 3.75 -10.52
CA LEU A 28 9.39 5.13 -10.49
C LEU A 28 9.58 5.91 -11.82
N THR A 29 9.76 5.19 -12.93
CA THR A 29 10.02 5.76 -14.27
C THR A 29 8.86 6.61 -14.77
N LEU A 30 7.65 6.41 -14.24
CA LEU A 30 6.48 7.21 -14.59
C LEU A 30 6.66 8.70 -14.27
N ALA A 31 7.54 9.04 -13.32
CA ALA A 31 7.88 10.43 -13.02
C ALA A 31 8.53 11.15 -14.22
N ASP A 32 9.29 10.43 -15.04
CA ASP A 32 9.96 10.97 -16.23
C ASP A 32 9.04 11.00 -17.46
N GLU A 33 8.02 10.15 -17.49
CA GLU A 33 7.07 10.04 -18.62
C GLU A 33 5.92 11.07 -18.54
N ILE A 34 5.58 11.54 -17.33
CA ILE A 34 4.56 12.56 -17.13
C ILE A 34 5.16 13.94 -17.42
N THR A 35 4.78 14.52 -18.56
CA THR A 35 5.24 15.86 -18.97
C THR A 35 4.08 16.73 -19.44
N ALA A 36 4.35 18.00 -19.74
CA ALA A 36 3.34 18.87 -20.34
C ALA A 36 2.89 18.40 -21.74
N GLU A 37 3.76 17.71 -22.49
CA GLU A 37 3.44 17.16 -23.81
C GLU A 37 2.69 15.83 -23.69
N THR A 38 3.04 15.04 -22.67
CA THR A 38 2.49 13.70 -22.39
C THR A 38 1.91 13.66 -20.96
N PRO A 39 0.83 14.40 -20.67
CA PRO A 39 0.34 14.56 -19.30
C PRO A 39 -0.16 13.25 -18.68
N LEU A 40 -0.55 12.28 -19.51
CA LEU A 40 -0.94 10.93 -19.09
C LEU A 40 0.09 9.86 -19.48
N ALA A 41 1.36 10.25 -19.69
CA ALA A 41 2.45 9.36 -20.08
C ALA A 41 2.07 8.45 -21.26
N ASP A 42 1.60 9.04 -22.36
CA ASP A 42 1.15 8.32 -23.57
C ASP A 42 0.10 7.22 -23.34
N GLY A 43 -0.74 7.39 -22.31
CA GLY A 43 -1.81 6.47 -21.95
C GLY A 43 -1.39 5.41 -20.92
N THR A 44 -0.15 5.46 -20.43
CA THR A 44 0.28 4.68 -19.26
C THR A 44 -0.53 5.03 -18.02
N VAL A 45 -0.93 6.31 -17.87
CA VAL A 45 -1.90 6.74 -16.86
C VAL A 45 -3.30 6.68 -17.44
N SER A 46 -4.22 6.04 -16.71
CA SER A 46 -5.61 5.95 -17.13
C SER A 46 -6.24 7.33 -17.33
N SER A 47 -7.02 7.47 -18.41
CA SER A 47 -7.82 8.66 -18.69
C SER A 47 -9.08 8.74 -17.81
N GLU A 48 -9.44 7.68 -17.09
CA GLU A 48 -10.53 7.65 -16.12
C GLU A 48 -10.08 8.17 -14.75
N LEU A 49 -10.95 8.95 -14.10
CA LEU A 49 -10.74 9.44 -12.74
C LEU A 49 -11.22 8.39 -11.74
N LEU A 50 -10.36 8.04 -10.79
CA LEU A 50 -10.72 7.24 -9.63
C LEU A 50 -11.47 8.08 -8.58
N ALA A 51 -11.03 9.32 -8.42
CA ALA A 51 -11.62 10.32 -7.55
C ALA A 51 -11.18 11.70 -8.03
N ASP A 52 -11.99 12.72 -7.79
CA ASP A 52 -11.66 14.11 -8.12
C ASP A 52 -11.68 14.98 -6.86
N SER A 53 -10.95 16.10 -6.92
CA SER A 53 -11.01 17.12 -5.88
C SER A 53 -10.73 16.60 -4.45
N ILE A 54 -9.77 15.69 -4.29
CA ILE A 54 -9.43 15.08 -2.99
C ILE A 54 -8.19 15.73 -2.34
N ALA A 55 -8.20 15.84 -1.01
CA ALA A 55 -7.05 16.32 -0.24
C ALA A 55 -5.95 15.25 -0.18
N ARG A 56 -4.68 15.66 -0.04
CA ARG A 56 -3.53 14.74 0.04
C ARG A 56 -3.70 13.69 1.14
N ASP A 57 -4.11 14.08 2.34
CA ASP A 57 -4.30 13.15 3.46
C ASP A 57 -5.41 12.13 3.17
N ARG A 58 -6.42 12.51 2.37
CA ARG A 58 -7.47 11.61 1.91
C ARG A 58 -6.98 10.64 0.85
N ILE A 59 -6.00 11.02 0.01
CA ILE A 59 -5.33 10.07 -0.89
C ILE A 59 -4.75 8.92 -0.05
N LEU A 60 -3.95 9.25 0.98
CA LEU A 60 -3.28 8.24 1.81
C LEU A 60 -4.28 7.35 2.56
N THR A 61 -5.26 7.96 3.22
CA THR A 61 -6.15 7.23 4.14
C THR A 61 -7.29 6.49 3.43
N ALA A 62 -7.73 6.95 2.25
CA ALA A 62 -8.93 6.41 1.59
C ALA A 62 -8.65 5.69 0.26
N HIS A 63 -7.54 6.00 -0.41
CA HIS A 63 -7.31 5.51 -1.78
C HIS A 63 -6.00 4.73 -1.93
N LEU A 64 -4.96 5.11 -1.20
CA LEU A 64 -3.66 4.44 -1.26
C LEU A 64 -3.67 3.20 -0.38
N ASP A 65 -4.22 2.12 -0.91
CA ASP A 65 -4.11 0.79 -0.30
C ASP A 65 -2.65 0.30 -0.39
N PRO A 66 -1.94 0.11 0.74
CA PRO A 66 -0.55 -0.33 0.74
C PRO A 66 -0.37 -1.79 0.31
N CYS A 67 -1.39 -2.64 0.43
CA CYS A 67 -1.34 -4.02 -0.03
C CYS A 67 -1.41 -4.12 -1.56
N VAL A 68 -2.07 -3.14 -2.19
CA VAL A 68 -2.31 -3.12 -3.65
C VAL A 68 -1.33 -2.22 -4.39
N HIS A 69 -1.06 -1.03 -3.87
CA HIS A 69 -0.26 -0.02 -4.55
C HIS A 69 1.20 -0.12 -4.17
N GLU A 70 2.06 -0.02 -5.19
CA GLU A 70 3.52 -0.06 -5.02
C GLU A 70 4.13 1.35 -5.04
N ALA A 71 3.43 2.32 -5.66
CA ALA A 71 3.92 3.68 -5.81
C ALA A 71 2.80 4.73 -5.80
N LEU A 72 3.17 5.95 -5.38
CA LEU A 72 2.35 7.17 -5.47
C LEU A 72 3.14 8.24 -6.22
N PHE A 73 2.50 8.85 -7.22
CA PHE A 73 3.03 10.01 -7.96
C PHE A 73 2.14 11.22 -7.71
N LEU A 74 2.75 12.34 -7.31
CA LEU A 74 2.07 13.62 -7.17
C LEU A 74 2.61 14.55 -8.27
N ALA A 75 1.80 14.77 -9.32
CA ALA A 75 2.14 15.66 -10.41
C ALA A 75 1.57 17.06 -10.14
N ASP A 76 2.36 18.10 -10.36
CA ASP A 76 1.92 19.51 -10.26
C ASP A 76 1.95 20.18 -11.65
N PRO A 77 0.82 20.20 -12.38
CA PRO A 77 0.72 20.88 -13.67
C PRO A 77 1.05 22.38 -13.61
N ALA A 78 0.80 23.04 -12.47
CA ALA A 78 1.04 24.48 -12.33
C ALA A 78 2.54 24.83 -12.28
N THR A 79 3.39 23.86 -11.94
CA THR A 79 4.86 24.00 -11.94
C THR A 79 5.52 23.32 -13.13
N GLY A 80 4.77 23.13 -14.23
CA GLY A 80 5.30 22.49 -15.44
C GLY A 80 5.39 20.97 -15.31
N TYR A 81 4.42 20.35 -14.64
CA TYR A 81 4.35 18.89 -14.41
C TYR A 81 5.54 18.36 -13.61
N THR A 82 5.98 19.09 -12.58
CA THR A 82 6.92 18.51 -11.60
C THR A 82 6.25 17.33 -10.91
N VAL A 83 6.94 16.18 -10.85
CA VAL A 83 6.41 14.96 -10.22
C VAL A 83 7.23 14.63 -8.98
N SER A 84 6.56 14.49 -7.84
CA SER A 84 7.11 13.83 -6.64
C SER A 84 6.70 12.36 -6.66
N SER A 85 7.66 11.46 -6.57
CA SER A 85 7.44 10.01 -6.57
C SER A 85 7.70 9.44 -5.19
N TYR A 86 6.92 8.42 -4.81
CA TYR A 86 7.03 7.74 -3.54
C TYR A 86 6.87 6.24 -3.73
N HIS A 87 7.74 5.46 -3.08
CA HIS A 87 7.51 4.04 -2.85
C HIS A 87 6.48 3.84 -1.75
N VAL A 88 5.61 2.85 -1.92
CA VAL A 88 4.63 2.46 -0.91
C VAL A 88 5.13 1.21 -0.19
N CYS A 89 5.23 1.29 1.14
CA CYS A 89 5.67 0.21 2.01
C CYS A 89 4.49 -0.30 2.83
N TRP A 90 4.08 -1.54 2.60
CA TRP A 90 3.06 -2.21 3.41
C TRP A 90 3.67 -2.76 4.70
N LEU A 91 3.29 -2.21 5.85
CA LEU A 91 3.92 -2.50 7.14
C LEU A 91 3.30 -3.71 7.87
N GLU A 92 2.28 -4.33 7.29
CA GLU A 92 1.54 -5.46 7.90
C GLU A 92 1.86 -6.81 7.25
N TRP A 93 1.44 -7.87 7.95
CA TRP A 93 1.44 -9.29 7.52
C TRP A 93 0.02 -9.88 7.51
N GLY A 94 -1.00 -9.02 7.42
CA GLY A 94 -2.42 -9.40 7.36
C GLY A 94 -2.86 -9.86 5.96
N ASP A 95 -4.15 -10.12 5.83
CA ASP A 95 -4.86 -10.51 4.61
C ASP A 95 -5.60 -9.34 3.93
N GLY A 96 -5.42 -8.10 4.40
CA GLY A 96 -6.03 -6.92 3.80
C GLY A 96 -7.34 -6.44 4.45
N HIS A 97 -7.67 -6.92 5.65
CA HIS A 97 -8.97 -6.68 6.30
C HIS A 97 -9.05 -5.38 7.13
N GLY A 98 -8.78 -4.24 6.47
CA GLY A 98 -9.06 -2.89 6.99
C GLY A 98 -8.08 -2.39 8.06
N ASP A 99 -7.93 -1.07 8.13
CA ASP A 99 -6.91 -0.37 8.94
C ASP A 99 -5.46 -0.77 8.61
N GLU A 100 -5.19 -1.03 7.33
CA GLU A 100 -3.87 -1.44 6.85
C GLU A 100 -2.83 -0.34 7.09
N ARG A 101 -1.73 -0.70 7.77
CA ARG A 101 -0.64 0.24 8.03
C ARG A 101 0.29 0.30 6.83
N GLY A 102 0.46 1.52 6.31
CA GLY A 102 1.34 1.81 5.17
C GLY A 102 2.31 2.93 5.49
N ALA A 103 3.38 3.03 4.71
CA ALA A 103 4.23 4.21 4.66
C ALA A 103 4.52 4.59 3.21
N ILE A 104 4.68 5.89 2.96
CA ILE A 104 5.26 6.38 1.71
C ILE A 104 6.67 6.88 1.96
N VAL A 105 7.59 6.55 1.05
CA VAL A 105 9.00 6.93 1.15
C VAL A 105 9.42 7.55 -0.16
N GLU A 106 9.96 8.78 -0.10
CA GLU A 106 10.56 9.42 -1.27
C GLU A 106 11.89 8.71 -1.56
N PRO A 107 12.13 8.26 -2.81
CA PRO A 107 13.37 7.57 -3.15
C PRO A 107 14.59 8.50 -3.00
N ASP A 108 15.73 7.94 -2.58
CA ASP A 108 17.00 8.65 -2.68
C ASP A 108 17.30 8.90 -4.18
N PRO A 109 17.57 10.15 -4.61
CA PRO A 109 17.89 10.45 -6.00
C PRO A 109 19.15 9.74 -6.53
N HIS A 110 20.04 9.29 -5.65
CA HIS A 110 21.26 8.57 -5.99
C HIS A 110 21.10 7.05 -5.95
N ASP A 111 20.12 6.54 -5.21
CA ASP A 111 19.79 5.11 -5.16
C ASP A 111 18.30 4.89 -4.89
N GLY A 112 17.49 5.08 -5.94
CA GLY A 112 16.04 4.93 -5.86
C GLY A 112 15.55 3.51 -5.57
N THR A 113 16.46 2.53 -5.53
CA THR A 113 16.15 1.11 -5.27
C THR A 113 16.57 0.63 -3.88
N ALA A 114 17.38 1.41 -3.15
CA ALA A 114 17.90 1.06 -1.83
C ALA A 114 16.77 0.68 -0.86
N ILE A 115 15.79 1.57 -0.69
CA ILE A 115 14.65 1.36 0.20
C ILE A 115 13.88 0.09 -0.18
N ARG A 116 13.58 -0.12 -1.47
CA ARG A 116 12.81 -1.27 -1.93
C ARG A 116 13.54 -2.59 -1.64
N THR A 117 14.85 -2.60 -1.88
CA THR A 117 15.71 -3.76 -1.65
C THR A 117 15.81 -4.08 -0.16
N TRP A 118 16.11 -3.08 0.66
CA TRP A 118 16.17 -3.21 2.11
C TRP A 118 14.83 -3.65 2.70
N PHE A 119 13.74 -3.00 2.29
CA PHE A 119 12.40 -3.26 2.82
C PHE A 119 11.98 -4.70 2.52
N ARG A 120 12.17 -5.15 1.27
CA ARG A 120 11.85 -6.52 0.87
C ARG A 120 12.68 -7.54 1.65
N ALA A 121 14.00 -7.35 1.74
CA ALA A 121 14.87 -8.28 2.46
C ALA A 121 14.52 -8.35 3.95
N THR A 122 14.24 -7.20 4.57
CA THR A 122 13.86 -7.10 5.98
C THR A 122 12.50 -7.72 6.22
N LYS A 123 11.51 -7.44 5.36
CA LYS A 123 10.15 -8.01 5.48
C LYS A 123 10.17 -9.53 5.36
N THR A 124 10.93 -10.08 4.41
CA THR A 124 11.13 -11.54 4.29
C THR A 124 11.73 -12.13 5.57
N THR A 125 12.80 -11.53 6.09
CA THR A 125 13.46 -12.03 7.31
C THR A 125 12.51 -11.97 8.52
N LEU A 126 11.75 -10.88 8.66
CA LEU A 126 10.77 -10.74 9.73
C LEU A 126 9.63 -11.74 9.60
N THR A 127 9.16 -12.05 8.38
CA THR A 127 8.19 -13.13 8.15
C THR A 127 8.69 -14.44 8.73
N ASP A 128 9.92 -14.85 8.40
CA ASP A 128 10.49 -16.11 8.91
C ASP A 128 10.55 -16.11 10.45
N ILE A 129 10.98 -15.00 11.07
CA ILE A 129 11.07 -14.84 12.52
C ILE A 129 9.69 -14.91 13.19
N ILE A 130 8.67 -14.31 12.56
CA ILE A 130 7.27 -14.36 13.02
C ILE A 130 6.74 -15.79 12.93
N GLU A 131 6.96 -16.48 11.82
CA GLU A 131 6.51 -17.86 11.61
C GLU A 131 7.16 -18.84 12.59
N MET A 132 8.43 -18.61 12.95
CA MET A 132 9.11 -19.34 14.01
C MET A 132 8.61 -19.00 15.43
N GLY A 133 7.72 -18.02 15.58
CA GLY A 133 7.17 -17.57 16.86
C GLY A 133 8.19 -16.82 17.74
N VAL A 134 9.32 -16.39 17.17
CA VAL A 134 10.38 -15.68 17.90
C VAL A 134 10.01 -14.21 18.15
N LEU A 135 9.24 -13.61 17.23
CA LEU A 135 8.78 -12.23 17.31
C LEU A 135 7.29 -12.14 17.00
N ALA A 136 6.55 -11.37 17.80
CA ALA A 136 5.14 -11.09 17.54
C ALA A 136 4.98 -10.09 16.38
N ARG A 137 3.92 -10.26 15.58
CA ARG A 137 3.60 -9.36 14.44
C ARG A 137 3.59 -7.86 14.82
N PRO A 138 2.94 -7.42 15.91
CA PRO A 138 2.96 -5.99 16.27
C PRO A 138 4.36 -5.45 16.59
N ALA A 139 5.26 -6.31 17.10
CA ALA A 139 6.64 -5.91 17.36
C ALA A 139 7.46 -5.78 16.06
N ALA A 140 7.22 -6.67 15.09
CA ALA A 140 7.83 -6.59 13.77
C ALA A 140 7.34 -5.36 12.98
N GLN A 141 6.05 -5.05 13.07
CA GLN A 141 5.45 -3.84 12.50
C GLN A 141 6.06 -2.58 13.12
N ALA A 142 6.10 -2.48 14.45
CA ALA A 142 6.70 -1.34 15.14
C ALA A 142 8.18 -1.16 14.76
N TYR A 143 8.91 -2.26 14.57
CA TYR A 143 10.28 -2.22 14.07
C TYR A 143 10.37 -1.64 12.65
N LEU A 144 9.53 -2.11 11.71
CA LEU A 144 9.51 -1.57 10.34
C LEU A 144 9.11 -0.09 10.33
N GLU A 145 8.07 0.28 11.08
CA GLU A 145 7.59 1.66 11.18
C GLU A 145 8.70 2.59 11.66
N ALA A 146 9.38 2.23 12.76
CA ALA A 146 10.49 3.01 13.30
C ALA A 146 11.63 3.16 12.27
N ARG A 147 12.05 2.07 11.63
CA ARG A 147 13.15 2.10 10.65
C ARG A 147 12.82 2.89 9.40
N VAL A 148 11.62 2.73 8.86
CA VAL A 148 11.17 3.51 7.71
C VAL A 148 11.14 5.00 8.02
N CYS A 149 10.71 5.39 9.22
CA CYS A 149 10.72 6.80 9.64
C CYS A 149 12.13 7.34 9.89
N GLU A 150 12.93 6.63 10.69
CA GLU A 150 14.23 7.11 11.18
C GLU A 150 15.32 7.08 10.11
N GLU A 151 15.33 6.04 9.27
CA GLU A 151 16.41 5.80 8.30
C GLU A 151 16.07 6.34 6.91
N TYR A 152 14.78 6.35 6.54
CA TYR A 152 14.33 6.72 5.20
C TYR A 152 13.37 7.92 5.18
N GLY A 153 13.06 8.53 6.33
CA GLY A 153 12.18 9.70 6.39
C GLY A 153 10.75 9.41 5.94
N GLY A 154 10.30 8.16 6.03
CA GLY A 154 8.99 7.74 5.56
C GLY A 154 7.84 8.38 6.32
N ILE A 155 6.72 8.59 5.62
CA ILE A 155 5.47 9.12 6.18
C ILE A 155 4.49 7.96 6.35
N VAL A 156 4.16 7.64 7.59
CA VAL A 156 3.28 6.53 7.93
C VAL A 156 1.82 6.98 7.92
N TYR A 157 0.94 6.10 7.45
CA TYR A 157 -0.50 6.31 7.41
C TYR A 157 -1.24 5.00 7.70
N THR A 158 -2.53 5.13 8.00
CA THR A 158 -3.46 4.00 8.11
C THR A 158 -4.49 4.13 6.99
N HIS A 159 -4.61 3.07 6.19
CA HIS A 159 -5.61 2.95 5.14
C HIS A 159 -6.90 2.36 5.71
N LEU A 160 -7.99 3.12 5.65
CA LEU A 160 -9.26 2.77 6.30
C LEU A 160 -10.16 1.87 5.42
N GLY A 161 -9.76 1.57 4.19
CA GLY A 161 -10.61 0.88 3.23
C GLY A 161 -11.80 1.74 2.76
N SER A 162 -12.38 1.37 1.62
CA SER A 162 -13.53 2.10 1.04
C SER A 162 -14.83 1.92 1.83
N GLU A 163 -15.02 0.79 2.53
CA GLU A 163 -16.27 0.43 3.20
C GLU A 163 -16.45 1.05 4.59
N GLN A 164 -15.38 1.18 5.39
CA GLN A 164 -15.46 1.84 6.70
C GLN A 164 -15.65 3.36 6.57
N GLN A 165 -15.23 3.94 5.44
CA GLN A 165 -15.36 5.37 5.13
C GLN A 165 -16.82 5.83 5.06
N ALA A 166 -17.71 5.01 4.47
CA ALA A 166 -19.15 5.30 4.42
C ALA A 166 -19.78 5.39 5.82
N SER A 167 -19.23 4.65 6.79
CA SER A 167 -19.69 4.67 8.18
C SER A 167 -19.13 5.86 8.98
N HIS A 168 -17.91 6.32 8.66
CA HIS A 168 -17.28 7.46 9.34
C HIS A 168 -17.87 8.81 8.87
N ASP A 169 -18.14 8.97 7.58
CA ASP A 169 -18.81 10.18 7.06
C ASP A 169 -20.29 10.26 7.49
N ALA A 170 -20.92 9.12 7.81
CA ALA A 170 -22.25 9.09 8.42
C ALA A 170 -22.27 9.51 9.91
N ARG A 171 -21.12 9.67 10.57
CA ARG A 171 -21.01 9.87 12.03
C ARG A 171 -20.53 11.26 12.47
N ALA A 172 -20.76 12.31 11.67
CA ALA A 172 -20.70 13.70 12.14
C ALA A 172 -22.07 14.17 12.69
N PRO A 173 -22.12 15.02 13.74
CA PRO A 173 -23.13 14.90 14.77
C PRO A 173 -24.41 15.69 14.47
N SER A 174 -25.52 14.98 14.29
CA SER A 174 -26.85 15.55 14.45
C SER A 174 -27.20 15.47 15.94
N GLY A 175 -27.03 16.58 16.65
CA GLY A 175 -27.50 16.68 18.03
C GLY A 175 -29.02 16.55 18.08
N SER A 176 -29.53 15.50 18.72
CA SER A 176 -30.86 15.49 19.33
C SER A 176 -30.99 14.34 20.33
N VAL A 177 -31.36 14.73 21.55
CA VAL A 177 -31.68 13.92 22.72
C VAL A 177 -32.97 13.12 22.49
N ALA A 178 -33.00 11.83 22.84
CA ALA A 178 -33.93 11.25 23.83
C ALA A 178 -34.16 9.72 23.69
N ALA A 179 -34.11 9.09 24.87
CA ALA A 179 -34.95 8.00 25.37
C ALA A 179 -34.69 6.53 24.96
N SER A 180 -34.42 5.78 26.02
CA SER A 180 -34.26 4.34 26.22
C SER A 180 -35.36 3.46 25.64
N SER A 181 -35.01 2.20 25.33
CA SER A 181 -35.78 1.00 25.74
C SER A 181 -34.95 -0.28 25.57
N THR A 182 -34.89 -1.04 26.65
CA THR A 182 -34.33 -2.39 26.86
C THR A 182 -35.20 -3.51 26.30
N THR A 183 -34.55 -4.57 25.79
CA THR A 183 -34.86 -6.03 25.90
C THR A 183 -33.77 -6.74 25.06
N ASP A 184 -32.80 -7.45 25.61
CA ASP A 184 -32.78 -8.75 26.32
C ASP A 184 -32.97 -9.99 25.42
N THR A 185 -32.02 -10.93 25.60
CA THR A 185 -32.08 -12.40 25.42
C THR A 185 -31.54 -13.05 24.13
N THR A 186 -30.31 -13.57 24.29
CA THR A 186 -29.70 -14.87 23.87
C THR A 186 -29.85 -15.40 22.44
N ASP A 187 -28.74 -15.83 21.81
CA ASP A 187 -28.44 -17.26 21.69
C ASP A 187 -26.96 -17.52 21.31
N THR A 188 -26.48 -18.69 21.76
CA THR A 188 -25.12 -19.24 21.65
C THR A 188 -25.08 -20.23 20.50
N THR A 189 -24.07 -20.17 19.62
CA THR A 189 -23.43 -21.40 19.10
C THR A 189 -22.01 -21.12 18.62
N ASP A 190 -21.11 -21.75 19.35
CA ASP A 190 -19.77 -22.18 18.99
C ASP A 190 -19.85 -23.19 17.83
N THR A 191 -19.10 -22.99 16.74
CA THR A 191 -18.68 -24.05 15.81
C THR A 191 -17.46 -23.56 15.03
N THR A 192 -16.32 -24.12 15.41
CA THR A 192 -15.08 -24.23 14.64
C THR A 192 -15.33 -24.75 13.23
N ASP A 193 -14.84 -24.04 12.21
CA ASP A 193 -14.66 -24.63 10.90
C ASP A 193 -13.37 -24.12 10.23
N ALA A 194 -12.88 -24.97 9.34
CA ALA A 194 -11.49 -25.21 9.04
C ALA A 194 -10.72 -24.08 8.33
N PHE A 195 -9.42 -24.04 8.62
CA PHE A 195 -8.37 -23.43 7.82
C PHE A 195 -8.39 -24.02 6.40
N ASP A 196 -8.59 -23.16 5.41
CA ASP A 196 -8.36 -23.47 3.99
C ASP A 196 -7.17 -22.63 3.51
N THR A 197 -5.98 -23.20 3.64
CA THR A 197 -4.72 -22.66 3.14
C THR A 197 -4.46 -23.18 1.74
N ASP A 198 -4.92 -22.48 0.71
CA ASP A 198 -4.44 -22.69 -0.67
C ASP A 198 -4.89 -21.56 -1.61
N ASN A 199 -4.11 -20.46 -1.68
CA ASN A 199 -3.92 -19.76 -2.96
C ASN A 199 -2.72 -18.78 -2.94
N TRP A 200 -1.50 -19.32 -2.94
CA TRP A 200 -0.33 -18.58 -3.39
C TRP A 200 0.39 -19.39 -4.48
N PRO A 201 0.72 -18.80 -5.65
CA PRO A 201 1.36 -19.56 -6.72
C PRO A 201 2.81 -19.87 -6.35
N SER A 202 3.06 -21.14 -6.04
CA SER A 202 4.39 -21.72 -5.90
C SER A 202 5.04 -21.86 -7.28
N GLU A 203 6.09 -21.09 -7.55
CA GLU A 203 6.98 -21.38 -8.68
C GLU A 203 7.84 -22.61 -8.39
N ARG A 204 7.91 -23.47 -9.39
CA ARG A 204 8.56 -24.78 -9.36
C ARG A 204 10.06 -24.65 -9.15
N THR A 205 10.56 -25.33 -8.13
CA THR A 205 11.94 -25.79 -8.03
C THR A 205 12.25 -26.76 -9.18
N SER A 206 13.10 -26.35 -10.13
CA SER A 206 13.82 -27.29 -10.98
C SER A 206 15.11 -27.70 -10.28
N ARG A 207 15.18 -29.00 -9.99
CA ARG A 207 16.28 -29.77 -9.40
C ARG A 207 17.67 -29.35 -9.89
N PHE A 208 18.55 -29.11 -8.91
CA PHE A 208 19.94 -29.54 -8.97
C PHE A 208 19.97 -31.08 -9.02
N ASP A 209 20.56 -31.65 -10.07
CA ASP A 209 20.96 -33.06 -10.10
C ASP A 209 22.49 -33.10 -10.04
N ALA A 210 23.01 -33.61 -8.91
CA ALA A 210 24.41 -33.90 -8.72
C ALA A 210 24.59 -35.41 -8.93
N GLY A 211 25.22 -35.77 -10.05
CA GLY A 211 25.69 -37.13 -10.33
C GLY A 211 27.21 -37.12 -10.43
N ASP A 212 27.85 -37.44 -9.31
CA ASP A 212 29.23 -37.93 -9.20
C ASP A 212 29.29 -39.33 -9.83
N ASP A 213 30.23 -39.58 -10.75
CA ASP A 213 30.73 -40.93 -10.97
C ASP A 213 32.16 -40.90 -11.54
N ARG A 214 33.00 -41.67 -10.84
CA ARG A 214 34.43 -41.87 -11.03
C ARG A 214 34.76 -42.76 -12.24
N GLU A 215 35.89 -42.46 -12.89
CA GLU A 215 36.99 -43.32 -13.38
C GLU A 215 36.73 -44.79 -13.84
N PRO A 216 37.48 -45.28 -14.86
CA PRO A 216 38.95 -45.40 -14.79
C PRO A 216 39.76 -44.92 -16.02
#